data_AF-A0A017T6K1-F1
#
_entry.id   AF-A0A017T6K1-F1
#
_cell.length_a   1.000
_cell.length_b   1.000
_cell.length_c   1.000
_cell.angle_alpha   90.00
_cell.angle_beta   90.00
_cell.angle_gamma   90.00
#
_symmetry.space_group_name_H-M   'P 1'
#
loop_
_entity.id
_entity.type
_entity.pdbx_description
1 polymer ?
#
loop_
_entity_poly.entity_id
_entity_poly.type
_entity_poly.pdbx_seq_one_letter_code
_entity_poly.pdbx_strand_id
1 'polypeptide(L)'
;MKRSLFLLGVLAAHLLLPGCGSGESAPASNDKTGAPACDAYVARLEACAGAAPADLRTAHDAAIREARDRFEHSADTAASDTERVALEDTCKRLTDALSGRPGCP
;
A
#
# COMPACT_ATOMS: atom_id res chain seq x y z
N MET A 1 50.22 -14.52 21.21
CA MET A 1 49.29 -13.36 21.11
C MET A 1 48.46 -13.57 19.83
N LYS A 2 47.40 -14.36 19.94
CA LYS A 2 45.98 -14.00 19.77
C LYS A 2 45.64 -13.45 18.37
N ARG A 3 45.16 -14.38 17.54
CA ARG A 3 44.62 -14.19 16.18
C ARG A 3 43.33 -13.36 16.26
N SER A 4 43.32 -12.14 15.72
CA SER A 4 42.08 -11.37 15.54
C SER A 4 41.44 -11.75 14.21
N LEU A 5 40.49 -12.69 14.30
CA LEU A 5 39.37 -12.80 13.37
C LEU A 5 38.56 -11.49 13.45
N PHE A 6 38.70 -10.59 12.48
CA PHE A 6 37.82 -9.41 12.38
C PHE A 6 37.53 -8.98 10.93
N LEU A 7 37.58 -9.92 9.98
CA LEU A 7 37.31 -9.64 8.56
C LEU A 7 36.30 -10.61 7.91
N LEU A 8 35.36 -11.14 8.70
CA LEU A 8 34.37 -12.12 8.23
C LEU A 8 32.94 -11.86 8.77
N GLY A 9 32.63 -10.61 9.15
CA GLY A 9 31.41 -10.28 9.89
C GLY A 9 30.45 -9.26 9.27
N VAL A 10 30.68 -8.78 8.04
CA VAL A 10 29.86 -7.71 7.42
C VAL A 10 29.44 -8.09 6.00
N LEU A 11 28.91 -9.30 5.80
CA LEU A 11 28.34 -9.70 4.50
C LEU A 11 27.19 -10.71 4.61
N ALA A 12 26.42 -10.67 5.72
CA ALA A 12 25.34 -11.64 5.98
C ALA A 12 24.09 -11.00 6.62
N ALA A 13 23.70 -9.79 6.21
CA ALA A 13 22.52 -9.11 6.74
C ALA A 13 21.61 -8.48 5.66
N HIS A 14 21.54 -9.06 4.46
CA HIS A 14 20.74 -8.52 3.34
C HIS A 14 19.75 -9.53 2.72
N LEU A 15 19.32 -10.58 3.44
CA LEU A 15 18.43 -11.59 2.85
C LEU A 15 17.21 -12.02 3.68
N LEU A 16 16.82 -11.32 4.74
CA LEU A 16 15.57 -11.63 5.46
C LEU A 16 14.92 -10.36 6.01
N LEU A 17 13.97 -9.80 5.28
CA LEU A 17 12.88 -8.98 5.81
C LEU A 17 11.72 -8.91 4.78
N PRO A 18 10.91 -9.97 4.61
CA PRO A 18 9.48 -9.79 4.37
C PRO A 18 8.80 -9.79 5.75
N GLY A 19 8.17 -8.69 6.13
CA GLY A 19 7.32 -8.64 7.32
C GLY A 19 7.74 -7.59 8.33
N CYS A 20 7.40 -6.35 8.03
CA CYS A 20 7.18 -5.33 9.04
C CYS A 20 5.71 -5.42 9.47
N GLY A 21 5.47 -5.46 10.79
CA GLY A 21 4.21 -5.03 11.39
C GLY A 21 3.20 -6.12 11.71
N SER A 22 3.20 -6.54 12.97
CA SER A 22 2.14 -7.31 13.62
C SER A 22 0.78 -6.63 13.47
N GLY A 23 -0.26 -7.41 13.21
CA GLY A 23 -1.64 -6.95 13.16
C GLY A 23 -2.14 -6.45 14.51
N GLU A 24 -2.81 -5.30 14.46
CA GLU A 24 -3.78 -4.84 15.44
C GLU A 24 -5.15 -4.82 14.72
N SER A 25 -6.19 -5.28 15.40
CA SER A 25 -7.52 -5.49 14.84
C SER A 25 -8.24 -4.18 14.53
N ALA A 26 -8.86 -4.13 13.36
CA ALA A 26 -9.66 -3.01 12.84
C ALA A 26 -10.82 -2.58 13.76
N PRO A 27 -11.18 -1.29 13.70
CA PRO A 27 -12.57 -0.88 13.72
C PRO A 27 -12.97 -0.12 12.44
N ALA A 28 -13.93 -0.72 11.72
CA ALA A 28 -14.99 -0.05 10.95
C ALA A 28 -14.65 1.06 9.94
N SER A 29 -14.33 0.65 8.70
CA SER A 29 -14.88 1.17 7.42
C SER A 29 -15.10 2.70 7.28
N ASN A 30 -14.22 3.51 7.88
CA ASN A 30 -14.04 4.94 7.63
C ASN A 30 -12.55 5.28 7.45
N ASP A 31 -11.72 4.27 7.15
CA ASP A 31 -10.27 4.40 7.02
C ASP A 31 -9.94 5.18 5.74
N LYS A 32 -9.75 6.48 5.94
CA LYS A 32 -9.24 7.39 4.92
C LYS A 32 -7.72 7.34 4.94
N THR A 33 -7.14 7.41 3.76
CA THR A 33 -5.70 7.46 3.51
C THR A 33 -5.08 8.82 3.83
N GLY A 34 -5.86 9.79 4.32
CA GLY A 34 -5.41 11.17 4.51
C GLY A 34 -5.22 11.98 3.21
N ALA A 35 -5.34 11.33 2.04
CA ALA A 35 -5.21 11.94 0.72
C ALA A 35 -6.51 11.71 -0.11
N PRO A 36 -7.32 12.76 -0.38
CA PRO A 36 -8.64 12.58 -1.01
C PRO A 36 -8.62 11.86 -2.37
N ALA A 37 -7.58 12.09 -3.18
CA ALA A 37 -7.43 11.40 -4.46
C ALA A 37 -7.15 9.89 -4.29
N CYS A 38 -6.44 9.51 -3.22
CA CYS A 38 -6.15 8.11 -2.91
C CYS A 38 -7.36 7.41 -2.30
N ASP A 39 -8.17 8.12 -1.50
CA ASP A 39 -9.47 7.62 -1.05
C ASP A 39 -10.39 7.30 -2.24
N ALA A 40 -10.42 8.19 -3.25
CA ALA A 40 -11.20 7.96 -4.47
C ALA A 40 -10.71 6.72 -5.25
N TYR A 41 -9.39 6.54 -5.36
CA TYR A 41 -8.81 5.35 -5.97
C TYR A 41 -9.18 4.07 -5.20
N VAL A 42 -9.06 4.07 -3.87
CA VAL A 42 -9.40 2.91 -3.03
C VAL A 42 -10.87 2.56 -3.17
N ALA A 43 -11.76 3.54 -3.11
CA ALA A 43 -13.19 3.33 -3.31
C ALA A 43 -13.50 2.73 -4.69
N ARG A 44 -12.77 3.18 -5.73
CA ARG A 44 -12.88 2.61 -7.08
C ARG A 44 -12.43 1.15 -7.11
N LEU A 45 -11.30 0.85 -6.47
CA LEU A 45 -10.75 -0.50 -6.40
C LEU A 45 -11.69 -1.46 -5.67
N GLU A 46 -12.31 -1.01 -4.58
CA GLU A 46 -13.36 -1.73 -3.84
C GLU A 46 -14.58 -2.02 -4.74
N ALA A 47 -15.02 -1.03 -5.51
CA ALA A 47 -16.12 -1.22 -6.46
C ALA A 47 -15.75 -2.26 -7.54
N CYS A 48 -14.51 -2.23 -8.06
CA CYS A 48 -14.04 -3.26 -8.99
C CYS A 48 -14.04 -4.66 -8.33
N ALA A 49 -13.57 -4.76 -7.09
CA ALA A 49 -13.47 -6.02 -6.37
C ALA A 49 -14.86 -6.61 -6.05
N GLY A 50 -15.84 -5.77 -5.75
CA GLY A 50 -17.23 -6.18 -5.56
C GLY A 50 -17.85 -6.82 -6.81
N ALA A 51 -17.39 -6.42 -8.00
CA ALA A 51 -17.80 -7.01 -9.28
C ALA A 51 -17.04 -8.32 -9.62
N ALA A 52 -16.00 -8.68 -8.86
CA ALA A 52 -15.19 -9.87 -9.12
C ALA A 52 -15.87 -11.18 -8.66
N PRO A 53 -15.51 -12.31 -9.28
CA PRO A 53 -15.86 -13.65 -8.81
C PRO A 53 -15.54 -13.86 -7.32
N ALA A 54 -16.39 -14.62 -6.62
CA ALA A 54 -16.32 -14.77 -5.17
C ALA A 54 -15.01 -15.39 -4.66
N ASP A 55 -14.40 -16.27 -5.46
CA ASP A 55 -13.11 -16.91 -5.22
C ASP A 55 -11.93 -15.90 -5.21
N LEU A 56 -12.09 -14.74 -5.84
CA LEU A 56 -11.06 -13.69 -5.91
C LEU A 56 -11.26 -12.58 -4.88
N ARG A 57 -12.43 -12.47 -4.25
CA ARG A 57 -12.75 -11.35 -3.32
C ARG A 57 -11.80 -11.27 -2.13
N THR A 58 -11.46 -12.41 -1.51
CA THR A 58 -10.52 -12.42 -0.37
C THR A 58 -9.14 -11.89 -0.76
N ALA A 59 -8.65 -12.24 -1.96
CA ALA A 59 -7.39 -11.73 -2.47
C ALA A 59 -7.47 -10.23 -2.78
N HIS A 60 -8.60 -9.77 -3.33
CA HIS A 60 -8.84 -8.35 -3.54
C HIS A 60 -8.91 -7.56 -2.23
N ASP A 61 -9.60 -8.06 -1.20
CA ASP A 61 -9.71 -7.38 0.09
C ASP A 61 -8.33 -7.20 0.75
N ALA A 62 -7.45 -8.20 0.64
CA ALA A 62 -6.07 -8.08 1.12
C ALA A 62 -5.28 -7.01 0.34
N ALA A 63 -5.39 -6.99 -0.99
CA ALA A 63 -4.74 -5.99 -1.82
C ALA A 63 -5.28 -4.56 -1.59
N ILE A 64 -6.59 -4.42 -1.33
CA ILE A 64 -7.23 -3.14 -1.00
C ILE A 64 -6.72 -2.62 0.34
N ARG A 65 -6.62 -3.49 1.36
CA ARG A 65 -6.03 -3.11 2.65
C ARG A 65 -4.58 -2.66 2.49
N GLU A 66 -3.74 -3.44 1.81
CA GLU A 66 -2.34 -3.05 1.56
C GLU A 66 -2.24 -1.71 0.81
N ALA A 67 -3.12 -1.46 -0.16
CA ALA A 67 -3.16 -0.19 -0.87
C ALA A 67 -3.50 0.97 0.06
N ARG A 68 -4.53 0.81 0.94
CA ARG A 68 -4.86 1.81 1.96
C ARG A 68 -3.67 2.12 2.85
N ASP A 69 -3.08 1.10 3.47
CA ASP A 69 -1.98 1.25 4.42
C ASP A 69 -0.78 1.97 3.76
N ARG A 70 -0.49 1.65 2.50
CA ARG A 70 0.57 2.32 1.73
C ARG A 70 0.27 3.79 1.49
N PHE A 71 -0.97 4.13 1.12
CA PHE A 71 -1.33 5.53 0.86
C PHE A 71 -1.41 6.35 2.14
N GLU A 72 -1.94 5.79 3.23
CA GLU A 72 -1.92 6.41 4.55
C GLU A 72 -0.48 6.71 4.97
N HIS A 73 0.40 5.71 4.94
CA HIS A 73 1.82 5.92 5.25
C HIS A 73 2.48 6.96 4.35
N SER A 74 2.14 6.98 3.05
CA SER A 74 2.70 7.96 2.11
C SER A 74 2.19 9.38 2.39
N ALA A 75 0.92 9.52 2.79
CA ALA A 75 0.33 10.80 3.15
C ALA A 75 0.93 11.33 4.47
N ASP A 76 1.11 10.45 5.45
CA ASP A 76 1.69 10.79 6.76
C ASP A 76 3.17 11.18 6.68
N THR A 77 3.92 10.54 5.78
CA THR A 77 5.37 10.78 5.64
C THR A 77 5.72 11.88 4.63
N ALA A 78 4.76 12.40 3.87
CA ALA A 78 4.99 13.49 2.94
C ALA A 78 5.47 14.76 3.69
N ALA A 79 6.73 15.12 3.49
CA ALA A 79 7.39 16.22 4.18
C ALA A 79 7.13 17.59 3.52
N SER A 80 6.59 17.58 2.29
CA SER A 80 6.37 18.79 1.48
C SER A 80 5.08 18.74 0.67
N ASP A 81 4.61 19.91 0.24
CA ASP A 81 3.46 20.03 -0.66
C ASP A 81 3.71 19.37 -2.02
N THR A 82 4.95 19.41 -2.52
CA THR A 82 5.33 18.75 -3.77
C THR A 82 5.12 17.23 -3.69
N GLU A 83 5.49 16.60 -2.57
CA GLU A 83 5.29 15.16 -2.35
C GLU A 83 3.80 14.81 -2.22
N ARG A 84 3.03 15.65 -1.51
CA ARG A 84 1.57 15.49 -1.42
C ARG A 84 0.90 15.59 -2.80
N VAL A 85 1.26 16.60 -3.61
CA VAL A 85 0.74 16.75 -4.97
C VAL A 85 1.12 15.56 -5.85
N ALA A 86 2.36 15.07 -5.76
CA ALA A 86 2.80 13.90 -6.50
C ALA A 86 2.03 12.62 -6.11
N LEU A 87 1.71 12.46 -4.82
CA LEU A 87 0.87 11.37 -4.31
C LEU A 87 -0.55 11.48 -4.88
N GLU A 88 -1.17 12.65 -4.79
CA GLU A 88 -2.51 12.88 -5.32
C GLU A 88 -2.60 12.61 -6.82
N ASP A 89 -1.63 13.11 -7.60
CA ASP A 89 -1.61 12.89 -9.04
C ASP A 89 -1.37 11.43 -9.40
N THR A 90 -0.60 10.70 -8.58
CA THR A 90 -0.45 9.25 -8.74
C THR A 90 -1.78 8.54 -8.53
N CYS A 91 -2.50 8.87 -7.46
CA CYS A 91 -3.80 8.27 -7.16
C CYS A 91 -4.88 8.63 -8.21
N LYS A 92 -4.86 9.85 -8.77
CA LYS A 92 -5.71 10.21 -9.93
C LYS A 92 -5.43 9.33 -11.14
N ARG A 93 -4.16 9.19 -11.54
CA ARG A 93 -3.79 8.33 -12.68
C ARG A 93 -4.22 6.88 -12.49
N LEU A 94 -4.10 6.35 -11.27
CA LEU A 94 -4.56 5.00 -10.95
C LEU A 94 -6.09 4.88 -11.05
N THR A 95 -6.83 5.89 -10.60
CA THR A 95 -8.30 5.96 -10.73
C THR A 95 -8.73 6.00 -12.19
N ASP A 96 -8.07 6.81 -13.01
CA ASP A 96 -8.33 6.90 -14.45
C ASP A 96 -8.05 5.56 -15.14
N ALA A 97 -6.93 4.91 -14.78
CA ALA A 97 -6.58 3.59 -15.29
C ALA A 97 -7.63 2.52 -14.94
N LEU A 98 -8.16 2.52 -13.71
CA LEU A 98 -9.25 1.62 -13.32
C LEU A 98 -10.55 1.93 -14.08
N SER A 99 -10.82 3.20 -14.33
CA SER A 99 -12.04 3.62 -15.01
C SER A 99 -12.08 3.22 -16.50
N GLY A 100 -10.92 2.97 -17.10
CA GLY A 100 -10.84 2.38 -18.44
C GLY A 100 -11.00 0.86 -18.49
N ARG A 101 -11.10 0.15 -17.35
CA ARG A 101 -11.14 -1.31 -17.33
C ARG A 101 -12.56 -1.86 -17.48
N PRO A 102 -12.83 -2.74 -18.46
CA PRO A 102 -14.12 -3.40 -18.57
C PRO A 102 -14.37 -4.28 -17.34
N GLY A 103 -15.56 -4.16 -16.74
CA GLY A 103 -15.96 -4.93 -15.55
C GLY A 103 -15.65 -4.25 -14.22
N CYS A 104 -15.03 -3.08 -14.20
CA CYS A 104 -15.06 -2.18 -13.06
C CYS A 104 -16.12 -1.08 -13.32
N PRO A 105 -17.01 -0.74 -12.37
CA PRO A 105 -18.24 0.06 -12.60
C PRO A 105 -17.95 1.55 -12.82
#